data_AF-A0A8C4QAD2-F1
#
_entry.id   AF-A0A8C4QAD2-F1
#
_cell.length_a   1.000
_cell.length_b   1.000
_cell.length_c   1.000
_cell.angle_alpha   90.00
_cell.angle_beta   90.00
_cell.angle_gamma   90.00
#
_symmetry.space_group_name_H-M   'P 1'
#
loop_
_entity.id
_entity.type
_entity.pdbx_description
1 polymer ?
#
loop_
_entity_poly.entity_id
_entity_poly.type
_entity_poly.pdbx_seq_one_letter_code
_entity_poly.pdbx_strand_id
1 'polypeptide(L)'
;MNTVKCHEYMKYSLKCQKLIISAIMSIHHLDPRSTNEVARPRLPSSVLFAFGGWSGASPTNAMECYDSRAGAWVNVTVTGEIPRAYHGTAFYRGYVFIVGGFDGLEFFKSVRRFDPVGVIWQEAECDSVHLTYGLMSMCTQVGGFDGVNRQGTVEVYLEDVNSWSLVPSMLNPRSNFGLEVVDDVIVVAGGFNGYGTIRNVEGYDYKSRRWNNLMEMAVNRSALSCCVADDLPNVDVYAAPRDVR
;
A
#
# COMPACT_ATOMS: atom_id res chain seq x y z
N MET A 1 28.93 -6.44 14.14
CA MET A 1 28.54 -7.21 15.35
C MET A 1 29.71 -7.79 16.16
N ASN A 2 30.95 -7.86 15.64
CA ASN A 2 32.05 -8.56 16.32
C ASN A 2 32.80 -7.77 17.41
N THR A 3 32.60 -6.47 17.56
CA THR A 3 33.36 -5.65 18.53
C THR A 3 32.78 -5.69 19.95
N VAL A 4 31.49 -6.03 20.10
CA VAL A 4 30.80 -5.98 21.42
C VAL A 4 31.12 -7.21 22.28
N LYS A 5 31.28 -8.39 21.68
CA LYS A 5 31.55 -9.66 22.41
C LYS A 5 32.93 -9.69 23.10
N CYS A 6 33.87 -8.89 22.65
CA CYS A 6 35.26 -8.93 23.13
C CYS A 6 35.54 -7.96 24.29
N HIS A 7 34.58 -7.10 24.66
CA HIS A 7 34.76 -6.05 25.66
C HIS A 7 34.87 -6.62 27.09
N GLU A 8 35.73 -6.06 27.94
CA GLU A 8 36.00 -6.60 29.28
C GLU A 8 34.76 -6.65 30.19
N TYR A 9 33.93 -5.61 30.15
CA TYR A 9 32.65 -5.57 30.88
C TYR A 9 31.71 -6.73 30.53
N MET A 10 31.81 -7.27 29.32
CA MET A 10 31.02 -8.40 28.79
C MET A 10 31.53 -9.74 29.34
N LYS A 11 32.85 -9.86 29.54
CA LYS A 11 33.50 -11.09 30.03
C LYS A 11 33.36 -11.28 31.54
N TYR A 12 33.39 -10.20 32.32
CA TYR A 12 33.51 -10.29 33.78
C TYR A 12 32.25 -9.89 34.57
N SER A 13 31.24 -9.28 33.94
CA SER A 13 30.01 -8.90 34.64
C SER A 13 28.89 -9.91 34.42
N LEU A 14 28.61 -10.72 35.45
CA LEU A 14 27.50 -11.67 35.46
C LEU A 14 26.14 -10.97 35.23
N LYS A 15 26.00 -9.73 35.73
CA LYS A 15 24.81 -8.90 35.53
C LYS A 15 24.65 -8.49 34.05
N CYS A 16 25.76 -8.14 33.39
CA CYS A 16 25.77 -7.80 31.97
C CYS A 16 25.47 -9.02 31.09
N GLN A 17 26.07 -10.17 31.39
CA GLN A 17 25.81 -11.43 30.68
C GLN A 17 24.34 -11.85 30.74
N LYS A 18 23.69 -11.73 31.90
CA LYS A 18 22.25 -12.00 32.04
C LYS A 18 21.39 -11.07 31.16
N LEU A 19 21.71 -9.78 31.12
CA LEU A 19 21.01 -8.82 30.27
C LEU A 19 21.18 -9.15 28.78
N ILE A 20 22.38 -9.55 28.36
CA ILE A 20 22.68 -9.91 26.98
C ILE A 20 21.99 -11.20 26.56
N ILE A 21 22.04 -12.24 27.40
CA ILE A 21 21.32 -13.50 27.12
C ILE A 21 19.82 -13.21 27.03
N SER A 22 19.26 -12.43 27.96
CA SER A 22 17.86 -12.00 27.90
C SER A 22 17.56 -11.25 26.61
N ALA A 23 18.41 -10.31 26.20
CA ALA A 23 18.22 -9.54 24.96
C ALA A 23 18.32 -10.41 23.71
N ILE A 24 19.29 -11.33 23.64
CA ILE A 24 19.45 -12.28 22.52
C ILE A 24 18.22 -13.20 22.44
N MET A 25 17.76 -13.75 23.56
CA MET A 25 16.56 -14.56 23.61
C MET A 25 15.33 -13.75 23.18
N SER A 26 15.17 -12.51 23.64
CA SER A 26 14.08 -11.63 23.20
C SER A 26 14.15 -11.27 21.71
N ILE A 27 15.35 -11.08 21.16
CA ILE A 27 15.57 -10.79 19.72
C ILE A 27 15.24 -12.01 18.86
N HIS A 28 15.60 -13.22 19.29
CA HIS A 28 15.39 -14.44 18.50
C HIS A 28 14.01 -15.09 18.71
N HIS A 29 13.37 -14.86 19.85
CA HIS A 29 12.07 -15.44 20.19
C HIS A 29 10.91 -14.45 20.10
N LEU A 30 11.16 -13.23 19.58
CA LEU A 30 10.19 -12.16 19.29
C LEU A 30 8.87 -12.36 20.04
N ASP A 31 8.86 -12.06 21.34
CA ASP A 31 7.60 -11.96 22.07
C ASP A 31 7.11 -10.51 21.96
N PRO A 32 6.12 -10.21 21.09
CA PRO A 32 5.56 -8.87 20.96
C PRO A 32 4.87 -8.38 22.24
N ARG A 33 4.69 -9.25 23.25
CA ARG A 33 4.13 -8.90 24.57
C ARG A 33 5.20 -8.67 25.65
N SER A 34 6.49 -8.71 25.30
CA SER A 34 7.57 -8.40 26.23
C SER A 34 7.43 -6.98 26.79
N THR A 35 7.21 -6.88 28.11
CA THR A 35 7.09 -5.61 28.84
C THR A 35 8.44 -4.97 29.18
N ASN A 36 9.54 -5.59 28.77
CA ASN A 36 10.89 -5.10 29.07
C ASN A 36 11.24 -3.89 28.19
N GLU A 37 11.12 -2.68 28.76
CA GLU A 37 11.36 -1.41 28.08
C GLU A 37 12.73 -1.30 27.42
N VAL A 38 13.76 -1.95 27.99
CA VAL A 38 15.14 -1.93 27.47
C VAL A 38 15.32 -2.88 26.28
N ALA A 39 14.46 -3.90 26.17
CA ALA A 39 14.51 -4.90 25.12
C ALA A 39 13.51 -4.65 23.98
N ARG A 40 12.78 -3.51 24.00
CA ARG A 40 11.89 -3.12 22.90
C ARG A 40 12.72 -2.98 21.61
N PRO A 41 12.44 -3.77 20.56
CA PRO A 41 13.08 -3.59 19.27
C PRO A 41 12.86 -2.17 18.79
N ARG A 42 13.91 -1.52 18.26
CA ARG A 42 13.72 -0.26 17.52
C ARG A 42 12.83 -0.58 16.33
N LEU A 43 11.74 0.19 16.17
CA LEU A 43 10.91 0.12 14.97
C LEU A 43 11.82 0.30 13.74
N PRO A 44 11.68 -0.54 12.71
CA PRO A 44 12.45 -0.37 11.48
C PRO A 44 12.09 0.98 10.83
N SER A 45 13.02 1.54 10.05
CA SER A 45 12.79 2.81 9.33
C SER A 45 11.68 2.71 8.28
N SER A 46 11.37 1.49 7.85
CA SER A 46 10.32 1.17 6.88
C SER A 46 9.73 -0.18 7.24
N VAL A 47 8.43 -0.32 7.07
CA VAL A 47 7.69 -1.57 7.26
C VAL A 47 6.91 -1.85 5.99
N LEU A 48 6.85 -3.11 5.58
CA LEU A 48 5.92 -3.55 4.53
C LEU A 48 4.76 -4.28 5.18
N PHE A 49 3.54 -3.88 4.84
CA PHE A 49 2.33 -4.56 5.26
C PHE A 49 1.62 -5.22 4.07
N ALA A 50 0.99 -6.35 4.33
CA ALA A 50 0.03 -6.99 3.46
C ALA A 50 -1.32 -7.09 4.20
N PHE A 51 -2.41 -6.71 3.52
CA PHE A 51 -3.75 -6.65 4.09
C PHE A 51 -4.74 -7.43 3.24
N GLY A 52 -5.57 -8.24 3.89
CA GLY A 52 -6.71 -8.93 3.31
C GLY A 52 -6.37 -9.77 2.08
N GLY A 53 -7.18 -9.64 1.03
CA GLY A 53 -7.03 -10.41 -0.20
C GLY A 53 -7.92 -11.66 -0.21
N TRP A 54 -7.59 -12.60 -1.10
CA TRP A 54 -8.33 -13.85 -1.28
C TRP A 54 -7.46 -15.03 -0.87
N SER A 55 -7.93 -15.85 0.07
CA SER A 55 -7.20 -17.03 0.55
C SER A 55 -8.11 -18.26 0.52
N GLY A 56 -7.69 -19.28 -0.24
CA GLY A 56 -8.52 -20.46 -0.48
C GLY A 56 -9.82 -20.09 -1.18
N ALA A 57 -10.95 -20.31 -0.50
CA ALA A 57 -12.29 -20.12 -1.08
C ALA A 57 -12.95 -18.77 -0.74
N SER A 58 -12.35 -17.95 0.12
CA SER A 58 -12.99 -16.71 0.60
C SER A 58 -12.01 -15.55 0.75
N PRO A 59 -12.52 -14.32 0.78
CA PRO A 59 -11.75 -13.17 1.24
C PRO A 59 -11.27 -13.34 2.67
N THR A 60 -10.17 -12.65 2.99
CA THR A 60 -9.58 -12.63 4.33
C THR A 60 -9.39 -11.19 4.81
N ASN A 61 -9.29 -11.01 6.12
CA ASN A 61 -8.86 -9.77 6.78
C ASN A 61 -7.46 -9.94 7.41
N ALA A 62 -6.73 -11.00 7.05
CA ALA A 62 -5.40 -11.24 7.54
C ALA A 62 -4.51 -10.03 7.30
N MET A 63 -3.67 -9.73 8.28
CA MET A 63 -2.66 -8.69 8.16
C MET A 63 -1.31 -9.30 8.50
N GLU A 64 -0.34 -9.07 7.63
CA GLU A 64 1.03 -9.51 7.82
C GLU A 64 1.97 -8.32 7.66
N CYS A 65 3.00 -8.29 8.49
CA CYS A 65 4.03 -7.27 8.51
C CYS A 65 5.38 -7.94 8.25
N TYR A 66 6.13 -7.44 7.29
CA TYR A 66 7.44 -7.98 6.97
C TYR A 66 8.53 -7.28 7.78
N ASP A 67 9.24 -8.05 8.60
CA ASP A 67 10.46 -7.62 9.27
C ASP A 67 11.64 -7.87 8.32
N SER A 68 12.15 -6.79 7.71
CA SER A 68 13.27 -6.85 6.78
C SER A 68 14.60 -7.25 7.42
N ARG A 69 14.74 -7.13 8.75
CA ARG A 69 15.95 -7.53 9.48
C ARG A 69 15.93 -9.01 9.80
N ALA A 70 14.75 -9.55 10.11
CA ALA A 70 14.54 -10.98 10.34
C ALA A 70 14.33 -11.77 9.04
N GLY A 71 13.96 -11.09 7.94
CA GLY A 71 13.62 -11.73 6.68
C GLY A 71 12.34 -12.57 6.78
N ALA A 72 11.39 -12.14 7.62
CA ALA A 72 10.22 -12.93 7.98
C ALA A 72 8.94 -12.09 8.03
N TRP A 73 7.83 -12.72 7.67
CA TRP A 73 6.49 -12.18 7.87
C TRP A 73 5.99 -12.50 9.27
N VAL A 74 5.35 -11.52 9.89
CA VAL A 74 4.73 -11.61 11.21
C VAL A 74 3.24 -11.35 11.04
N ASN A 75 2.42 -12.28 11.51
CA ASN A 75 0.97 -12.07 11.56
C ASN A 75 0.65 -11.00 12.60
N VAL A 76 0.04 -9.91 12.14
CA VAL A 76 -0.35 -8.74 12.92
C VAL A 76 -1.84 -8.45 12.78
N THR A 77 -2.63 -9.49 12.50
CA THR A 77 -4.08 -9.36 12.29
C THR A 77 -4.75 -8.78 13.54
N VAL A 78 -5.51 -7.72 13.33
CA VAL A 78 -6.25 -7.01 14.39
C VAL A 78 -7.74 -7.24 14.18
N THR A 79 -8.50 -7.36 15.27
CA THR A 79 -9.96 -7.45 15.21
C THR A 79 -10.58 -6.13 14.76
N GLY A 80 -11.69 -6.20 14.03
CA GLY A 80 -12.48 -5.01 13.65
C GLY A 80 -12.48 -4.69 12.17
N GLU A 81 -11.71 -5.41 11.35
CA GLU A 81 -11.80 -5.33 9.89
C GLU A 81 -12.58 -6.51 9.30
N ILE A 82 -13.42 -6.22 8.31
CA ILE A 82 -14.23 -7.21 7.59
C ILE A 82 -13.36 -7.83 6.48
N PRO A 83 -13.35 -9.17 6.30
CA PRO A 83 -12.63 -9.81 5.20
C PRO A 83 -12.95 -9.18 3.85
N ARG A 84 -11.91 -8.78 3.10
CA ARG A 84 -12.08 -8.09 1.81
C ARG A 84 -10.92 -8.34 0.86
N ALA A 85 -11.26 -8.58 -0.41
CA ALA A 85 -10.32 -8.72 -1.52
C ALA A 85 -10.50 -7.58 -2.53
N TYR A 86 -9.55 -7.43 -3.45
CA TYR A 86 -9.60 -6.50 -4.59
C TYR A 86 -9.78 -5.02 -4.20
N HIS A 87 -9.41 -4.66 -2.97
CA HIS A 87 -9.47 -3.30 -2.48
C HIS A 87 -8.23 -2.50 -2.94
N GLY A 88 -8.36 -1.18 -3.02
CA GLY A 88 -7.22 -0.29 -3.13
C GLY A 88 -6.59 -0.06 -1.77
N THR A 89 -5.27 0.08 -1.70
CA THR A 89 -4.53 0.35 -0.46
C THR A 89 -3.61 1.52 -0.65
N ALA A 90 -3.52 2.40 0.36
CA ALA A 90 -2.59 3.51 0.30
C ALA A 90 -2.22 4.05 1.70
N PHE A 91 -1.03 4.63 1.85
CA PHE A 91 -0.50 5.12 3.13
C PHE A 91 -0.44 6.63 3.18
N TYR A 92 -1.00 7.23 4.24
CA TYR A 92 -1.11 8.67 4.32
C TYR A 92 -1.29 9.21 5.74
N ARG A 93 -0.56 10.30 6.07
CA ARG A 93 -0.54 10.96 7.39
C ARG A 93 -0.35 9.97 8.56
N GLY A 94 0.39 8.89 8.34
CA GLY A 94 0.63 7.85 9.34
C GLY A 94 -0.42 6.73 9.39
N TYR A 95 -1.48 6.81 8.59
CA TYR A 95 -2.54 5.81 8.52
C TYR A 95 -2.44 4.99 7.23
N VAL A 96 -2.91 3.73 7.27
CA VAL A 96 -3.14 2.94 6.05
C VAL A 96 -4.62 2.97 5.73
N PHE A 97 -4.97 3.32 4.51
CA PHE A 97 -6.32 3.33 3.99
C PHE A 97 -6.57 2.12 3.11
N ILE A 98 -7.76 1.53 3.25
CA ILE A 98 -8.30 0.53 2.35
C ILE A 98 -9.61 1.04 1.78
N VAL A 99 -9.71 1.07 0.44
CA VAL A 99 -10.84 1.62 -0.30
C VAL A 99 -11.57 0.51 -1.04
N GLY A 100 -12.87 0.36 -0.74
CA GLY A 100 -13.77 -0.58 -1.39
C GLY A 100 -13.39 -2.05 -1.18
N GLY A 101 -13.43 -2.83 -2.26
CA GLY A 101 -13.18 -4.26 -2.27
C GLY A 101 -14.47 -5.11 -2.28
N PHE A 102 -14.29 -6.40 -2.05
CA PHE A 102 -15.35 -7.42 -2.13
C PHE A 102 -15.16 -8.48 -1.05
N ASP A 103 -16.20 -8.81 -0.30
CA ASP A 103 -16.17 -9.83 0.77
C ASP A 103 -16.62 -11.24 0.32
N GLY A 104 -16.94 -11.41 -0.96
CA GLY A 104 -17.49 -12.65 -1.50
C GLY A 104 -18.99 -12.56 -1.78
N LEU A 105 -19.66 -11.52 -1.26
CA LEU A 105 -21.09 -11.27 -1.44
C LEU A 105 -21.35 -9.87 -1.98
N GLU A 106 -20.76 -8.84 -1.38
CA GLU A 106 -21.04 -7.44 -1.67
C GLU A 106 -19.78 -6.66 -2.06
N PHE A 107 -19.94 -5.71 -2.99
CA PHE A 107 -18.90 -4.74 -3.33
C PHE A 107 -18.99 -3.54 -2.38
N PHE A 108 -17.92 -3.30 -1.64
CA PHE A 108 -17.86 -2.21 -0.68
C PHE A 108 -17.66 -0.87 -1.38
N LYS A 109 -18.36 0.14 -0.87
CA LYS A 109 -18.11 1.56 -1.14
C LYS A 109 -17.42 2.27 0.04
N SER A 110 -17.19 1.53 1.14
CA SER A 110 -16.60 2.07 2.36
C SER A 110 -15.10 2.28 2.24
N VAL A 111 -14.60 3.24 3.02
CA VAL A 111 -13.18 3.48 3.24
C VAL A 111 -12.86 3.13 4.70
N ARG A 112 -11.82 2.35 4.89
CA ARG A 112 -11.33 1.91 6.20
C ARG A 112 -9.95 2.48 6.42
N ARG A 113 -9.66 2.97 7.62
CA ARG A 113 -8.31 3.41 8.00
C ARG A 113 -7.77 2.60 9.16
N PHE A 114 -6.50 2.26 9.09
CA PHE A 114 -5.74 1.60 10.14
C PHE A 114 -4.72 2.57 10.71
N ASP A 115 -4.77 2.74 12.03
CA ASP A 115 -3.73 3.40 12.80
C ASP A 115 -2.68 2.36 13.24
N PRO A 116 -1.46 2.36 12.67
CA PRO A 116 -0.43 1.41 13.05
C PRO A 116 0.16 1.68 14.45
N VAL A 117 -0.02 2.88 15.01
CA VAL A 117 0.45 3.25 16.36
C VAL A 117 -0.60 2.84 17.40
N GLY A 118 -1.86 3.21 17.17
CA GLY A 118 -3.00 2.82 18.01
C GLY A 118 -3.43 1.36 17.84
N VAL A 119 -2.97 0.71 16.77
CA VAL A 119 -3.32 -0.67 16.38
C VAL A 119 -4.83 -0.85 16.32
N ILE A 120 -5.50 0.01 15.56
CA ILE A 120 -6.97 0.03 15.48
C ILE A 120 -7.46 0.36 14.08
N TRP A 121 -8.49 -0.37 13.67
CA TRP A 121 -9.29 -0.06 12.48
C TRP A 121 -10.42 0.89 12.84
N GLN A 122 -10.63 1.87 11.97
CA GLN A 122 -11.72 2.81 12.06
C GLN A 122 -12.38 2.94 10.70
N GLU A 123 -13.67 3.22 10.71
CA GLU A 123 -14.30 3.76 9.51
C GLU A 123 -13.69 5.13 9.26
N ALA A 124 -13.16 5.30 8.05
CA ALA A 124 -12.80 6.62 7.60
C ALA A 124 -14.08 7.21 7.02
N GLU A 125 -14.75 8.07 7.80
CA GLU A 125 -15.59 9.09 7.17
C GLU A 125 -14.68 9.81 6.18
N CYS A 126 -15.06 9.83 4.90
CA CYS A 126 -14.12 10.27 3.89
C CYS A 126 -13.66 11.72 4.10
N ASP A 127 -14.52 12.49 4.76
CA ASP A 127 -14.33 13.71 5.55
C ASP A 127 -13.00 13.85 6.34
N SER A 128 -12.23 12.77 6.52
CA SER A 128 -10.96 12.77 7.26
C SER A 128 -9.69 12.72 6.40
N VAL A 129 -9.77 12.56 5.07
CA VAL A 129 -8.58 12.38 4.21
C VAL A 129 -8.08 13.70 3.62
N HIS A 130 -7.61 14.60 4.47
CA HIS A 130 -7.02 15.89 4.08
C HIS A 130 -5.66 15.69 3.39
N LEU A 131 -5.35 16.20 2.18
CA LEU A 131 -4.04 16.78 1.69
C LEU A 131 -3.64 16.50 0.23
N THR A 132 -2.86 17.46 -0.31
CA THR A 132 -1.75 17.51 -1.32
C THR A 132 -1.55 16.46 -2.43
N TYR A 133 -1.14 16.96 -3.60
CA TYR A 133 -0.97 16.36 -4.94
C TYR A 133 -0.60 14.87 -5.10
N GLY A 134 0.17 14.26 -4.17
CA GLY A 134 0.45 12.82 -4.16
C GLY A 134 -0.76 11.94 -3.78
N LEU A 135 -1.83 12.52 -3.24
CA LEU A 135 -3.07 11.83 -2.83
C LEU A 135 -4.14 11.72 -3.91
N MET A 136 -3.93 12.28 -5.10
CA MET A 136 -4.88 12.11 -6.20
C MET A 136 -4.93 10.65 -6.70
N SER A 137 -4.00 9.79 -6.30
CA SER A 137 -4.11 8.33 -6.48
C SER A 137 -4.91 7.64 -5.37
N MET A 138 -4.91 8.21 -4.18
CA MET A 138 -5.33 7.59 -2.93
C MET A 138 -6.78 7.91 -2.56
N CYS A 139 -7.15 9.16 -2.76
CA CYS A 139 -8.50 9.67 -2.65
C CYS A 139 -9.17 9.63 -3.99
N THR A 140 -8.91 8.57 -4.76
CA THR A 140 -9.52 8.44 -6.07
C THR A 140 -10.03 7.05 -6.32
N GLN A 141 -11.36 6.92 -6.29
CA GLN A 141 -12.01 5.74 -6.84
C GLN A 141 -11.92 5.86 -8.36
N VAL A 142 -10.83 5.33 -8.90
CA VAL A 142 -10.61 5.26 -10.34
C VAL A 142 -11.19 3.94 -10.84
N GLY A 143 -12.12 4.03 -11.77
CA GLY A 143 -12.68 2.89 -12.46
C GLY A 143 -13.11 1.75 -11.54
N GLY A 144 -12.71 0.52 -11.89
CA GLY A 144 -13.08 -0.68 -11.17
C GLY A 144 -14.29 -1.38 -11.77
N PHE A 145 -14.97 -2.17 -10.94
CA PHE A 145 -16.09 -3.01 -11.36
C PHE A 145 -17.21 -2.94 -10.30
N ASP A 146 -18.42 -2.58 -10.73
CA ASP A 146 -19.59 -2.41 -9.84
C ASP A 146 -20.46 -3.68 -9.74
N GLY A 147 -19.97 -4.81 -10.26
CA GLY A 147 -20.73 -6.04 -10.41
C GLY A 147 -21.38 -6.22 -11.79
N VAL A 148 -21.46 -5.16 -12.60
CA VAL A 148 -22.08 -5.18 -13.94
C VAL A 148 -21.14 -4.61 -15.01
N ASN A 149 -20.68 -3.37 -14.83
CA ASN A 149 -19.93 -2.58 -15.78
C ASN A 149 -18.54 -2.21 -15.25
N ARG A 150 -17.61 -2.03 -16.19
CA ARG A 150 -16.24 -1.57 -15.88
C ARG A 150 -16.32 -0.06 -15.88
N GLN A 151 -15.85 0.54 -14.81
CA GLN A 151 -16.05 1.97 -14.59
C GLN A 151 -14.88 2.75 -15.20
N GLY A 152 -15.20 3.93 -15.72
CA GLY A 152 -14.22 4.95 -16.09
C GLY A 152 -14.25 6.14 -15.15
N THR A 153 -15.20 6.17 -14.21
CA THR A 153 -15.42 7.27 -13.28
C THR A 153 -14.22 7.46 -12.36
N VAL A 154 -14.02 8.70 -11.98
CA VAL A 154 -12.89 9.15 -11.17
C VAL A 154 -13.49 10.12 -10.18
N GLU A 155 -13.48 9.77 -8.91
CA GLU A 155 -13.89 10.67 -7.84
C GLU A 155 -12.64 11.17 -7.14
N VAL A 156 -12.53 12.46 -6.85
CA VAL A 156 -11.41 13.02 -6.09
C VAL A 156 -11.98 13.59 -4.79
N TYR A 157 -11.30 13.33 -3.69
CA TYR A 157 -11.65 13.99 -2.43
C TYR A 157 -11.12 15.43 -2.39
N LEU A 158 -12.01 16.39 -2.13
CA LEU A 158 -11.70 17.82 -2.01
C LEU A 158 -11.64 18.23 -0.53
N GLU A 159 -10.46 18.65 -0.07
CA GLU A 159 -10.21 19.04 1.32
C GLU A 159 -11.04 20.25 1.76
N ASP A 160 -11.14 21.28 0.91
CA ASP A 160 -11.79 22.55 1.26
C ASP A 160 -13.28 22.40 1.62
N VAL A 161 -13.92 21.38 1.06
CA VAL A 161 -15.37 21.12 1.18
C VAL A 161 -15.66 19.74 1.75
N ASN A 162 -14.64 19.06 2.25
CA ASN A 162 -14.74 17.77 2.94
C ASN A 162 -15.56 16.72 2.17
N SER A 163 -15.45 16.68 0.84
CA SER A 163 -16.36 15.87 0.02
C SER A 163 -15.71 15.33 -1.25
N TRP A 164 -16.22 14.19 -1.70
CA TRP A 164 -15.88 13.65 -3.00
C TRP A 164 -16.51 14.48 -4.12
N SER A 165 -15.74 14.69 -5.18
CA SER A 165 -16.18 15.34 -6.38
C SER A 165 -15.80 14.50 -7.58
N LEU A 166 -16.76 14.32 -8.49
CA LEU A 166 -16.48 13.69 -9.77
C LEU A 166 -15.56 14.59 -10.60
N VAL A 167 -14.45 14.01 -11.06
CA VAL A 167 -13.59 14.61 -12.08
C VAL A 167 -13.82 13.90 -13.41
N PRO A 168 -13.28 14.41 -14.53
CA PRO A 168 -13.46 13.75 -15.82
C PRO A 168 -13.08 12.27 -15.79
N SER A 169 -13.91 11.45 -16.41
CA SER A 169 -13.68 10.02 -16.53
C SER A 169 -12.46 9.70 -17.41
N MET A 170 -11.83 8.55 -17.15
CA MET A 170 -10.81 7.97 -18.02
C MET A 170 -11.34 7.79 -19.45
N LEU A 171 -10.43 7.78 -20.43
CA LEU A 171 -10.76 7.54 -21.84
C LEU A 171 -11.18 6.09 -22.06
N ASN A 172 -10.58 5.15 -21.32
CA ASN A 172 -10.93 3.73 -21.36
C ASN A 172 -11.39 3.24 -19.98
N PRO A 173 -12.69 2.93 -19.79
CA PRO A 173 -13.19 2.26 -18.60
C PRO A 173 -12.48 0.93 -18.36
N ARG A 174 -12.07 0.66 -17.11
CA ARG A 174 -11.18 -0.46 -16.78
C ARG A 174 -11.27 -0.89 -15.32
N SER A 175 -10.99 -2.17 -15.07
CA SER A 175 -10.69 -2.73 -13.73
C SER A 175 -9.32 -3.41 -13.73
N ASN A 176 -8.80 -3.76 -12.54
CA ASN A 176 -7.55 -4.52 -12.37
C ASN A 176 -6.33 -3.89 -13.08
N PHE A 177 -6.26 -2.56 -13.11
CA PHE A 177 -5.16 -1.79 -13.69
C PHE A 177 -4.21 -1.33 -12.57
N GLY A 178 -2.99 -0.95 -12.95
CA GLY A 178 -2.05 -0.32 -12.03
C GLY A 178 -2.27 1.19 -12.01
N LEU A 179 -2.10 1.80 -10.85
CA LEU A 179 -2.30 3.23 -10.64
C LEU A 179 -1.17 3.77 -9.77
N GLU A 180 -0.60 4.91 -10.14
CA GLU A 180 0.49 5.55 -9.42
C GLU A 180 0.55 7.06 -9.75
N VAL A 181 1.17 7.88 -8.89
CA VAL A 181 1.44 9.29 -9.20
C VAL A 181 2.90 9.44 -9.64
N VAL A 182 3.11 10.03 -10.82
CA VAL A 182 4.43 10.34 -11.37
C VAL A 182 4.43 11.79 -11.83
N ASP A 183 5.36 12.61 -11.33
CA ASP A 183 5.50 14.02 -11.72
C ASP A 183 4.18 14.82 -11.69
N ASP A 184 3.42 14.70 -10.59
CA ASP A 184 2.08 15.31 -10.39
C ASP A 184 0.97 14.85 -11.35
N VAL A 185 1.18 13.74 -12.07
CA VAL A 185 0.19 13.13 -12.96
C VAL A 185 -0.25 11.78 -12.39
N ILE A 186 -1.56 11.55 -12.29
CA ILE A 186 -2.07 10.19 -12.02
C ILE A 186 -1.88 9.37 -13.28
N VAL A 187 -1.10 8.31 -13.19
CA VAL A 187 -0.89 7.37 -14.29
C VAL A 187 -1.69 6.10 -14.01
N VAL A 188 -2.49 5.68 -14.98
CA VAL A 188 -3.17 4.37 -14.97
C VAL A 188 -2.65 3.51 -16.11
N ALA A 189 -2.28 2.26 -15.81
CA ALA A 189 -1.64 1.36 -16.77
C ALA A 189 -2.38 0.03 -16.88
N GLY A 190 -2.72 -0.36 -18.11
CA GLY A 190 -3.33 -1.65 -18.42
C GLY A 190 -4.73 -1.82 -17.84
N GLY A 191 -5.07 -3.05 -17.45
CA GLY A 191 -6.36 -3.44 -16.90
C GLY A 191 -7.21 -4.26 -17.85
N PHE A 192 -8.49 -4.42 -17.50
CA PHE A 192 -9.49 -5.13 -18.26
C PHE A 192 -10.70 -4.21 -18.53
N ASN A 193 -11.04 -4.01 -19.80
CA ASN A 193 -12.09 -3.06 -20.21
C ASN A 193 -13.49 -3.68 -20.38
N GLY A 194 -13.67 -4.95 -20.01
CA GLY A 194 -14.92 -5.70 -20.25
C GLY A 194 -14.86 -6.63 -21.47
N TYR A 195 -14.00 -6.33 -22.45
CA TYR A 195 -13.82 -7.13 -23.67
C TYR A 195 -12.50 -7.88 -23.68
N GLY A 196 -11.44 -7.27 -23.15
CA GLY A 196 -10.11 -7.84 -23.12
C GLY A 196 -9.16 -7.11 -22.20
N THR A 197 -8.01 -7.74 -21.95
CA THR A 197 -6.90 -7.09 -21.27
C THR A 197 -6.27 -6.07 -22.20
N ILE A 198 -6.04 -4.86 -21.69
CA ILE A 198 -5.52 -3.73 -22.46
C ILE A 198 -4.09 -3.38 -22.05
N ARG A 199 -3.40 -2.62 -22.92
CA ARG A 199 -2.05 -2.07 -22.68
C ARG A 199 -2.02 -0.55 -22.59
N ASN A 200 -3.19 0.09 -22.73
CA ASN A 200 -3.32 1.55 -22.71
C ASN A 200 -2.81 2.10 -21.38
N VAL A 201 -2.03 3.17 -21.48
CA VAL A 201 -1.59 3.97 -20.35
C VAL A 201 -2.19 5.37 -20.52
N GLU A 202 -2.83 5.88 -19.48
CA GLU A 202 -3.42 7.21 -19.49
C GLU A 202 -2.92 8.02 -18.30
N GLY A 203 -2.79 9.33 -18.50
CA GLY A 203 -2.34 10.28 -17.50
C GLY A 203 -3.40 11.33 -17.24
N TYR A 204 -3.81 11.52 -15.98
CA TYR A 204 -4.63 12.65 -15.57
C TYR A 204 -3.75 13.80 -15.10
N ASP A 205 -3.73 14.88 -15.86
CA ASP A 205 -3.07 16.12 -15.48
C ASP A 205 -4.05 17.00 -14.71
N TYR A 206 -3.75 17.25 -13.43
CA TYR A 206 -4.59 18.06 -12.56
C TYR A 206 -4.68 19.54 -13.00
N LYS A 207 -3.61 20.08 -13.62
CA LYS A 207 -3.57 21.48 -14.07
C LYS A 207 -4.52 21.69 -15.25
N SER A 208 -4.50 20.79 -16.23
CA SER A 208 -5.42 20.84 -17.37
C SER A 208 -6.77 20.20 -17.11
N ARG A 209 -6.92 19.45 -16.01
CA ARG A 209 -8.10 18.65 -15.64
C ARG A 209 -8.53 17.71 -16.77
N ARG A 210 -7.57 17.01 -17.37
CA ARG A 210 -7.81 16.15 -18.53
C ARG A 210 -7.02 14.85 -18.45
N TRP A 211 -7.64 13.80 -18.94
CA TRP A 211 -6.98 12.54 -19.28
C TRP A 211 -6.34 12.66 -20.66
N ASN A 212 -5.11 12.19 -20.76
CA ASN A 212 -4.37 12.11 -22.01
C ASN A 212 -3.82 10.69 -22.18
N ASN A 213 -3.80 10.19 -23.42
CA ASN A 213 -3.08 8.96 -23.71
C ASN A 213 -1.57 9.17 -23.50
N LEU A 214 -0.95 8.29 -22.73
CA LEU A 214 0.49 8.18 -22.58
C LEU A 214 1.03 7.05 -23.47
N MET A 215 2.33 6.77 -23.39
CA MET A 215 2.94 5.66 -24.10
C MET A 215 2.38 4.33 -23.61
N GLU A 216 1.82 3.54 -24.53
CA GLU A 216 1.29 2.21 -24.23
C GLU A 216 2.38 1.24 -23.76
N MET A 217 2.01 0.28 -22.93
CA MET A 217 2.88 -0.85 -22.62
C MET A 217 3.06 -1.73 -23.87
N ALA A 218 4.19 -2.43 -23.99
CA ALA A 218 4.41 -3.37 -25.09
C ALA A 218 3.47 -4.61 -25.02
N VAL A 219 2.98 -4.95 -23.84
CA VAL A 219 2.20 -6.16 -23.56
C VAL A 219 0.95 -5.81 -22.79
N ASN A 220 -0.17 -6.46 -23.15
CA ASN A 220 -1.44 -6.35 -22.42
C ASN A 220 -1.26 -6.93 -21.01
N ARG A 221 -1.62 -6.18 -19.97
CA ARG A 221 -1.50 -6.62 -18.58
C ARG A 221 -2.74 -6.23 -17.79
N SER A 222 -3.21 -7.12 -16.94
CA SER A 222 -4.25 -6.90 -15.93
C SER A 222 -3.84 -7.57 -14.62
N ALA A 223 -4.49 -7.18 -13.52
CA ALA A 223 -4.12 -7.58 -12.16
C ALA A 223 -2.67 -7.20 -11.83
N LEU A 224 -2.27 -6.01 -12.27
CA LEU A 224 -0.96 -5.44 -12.00
C LEU A 224 -1.04 -4.37 -10.89
N SER A 225 0.12 -4.11 -10.29
CA SER A 225 0.34 -2.95 -9.43
C SER A 225 1.42 -2.07 -10.05
N CYS A 226 1.39 -0.78 -9.76
CA CYS A 226 2.44 0.16 -10.10
C CYS A 226 3.13 0.60 -8.81
N CYS A 227 4.42 0.91 -8.90
CA CYS A 227 5.15 1.63 -7.86
C CYS A 227 6.18 2.53 -8.54
N VAL A 228 6.47 3.67 -7.93
CA VAL A 228 7.63 4.49 -8.31
C VAL A 228 8.85 3.98 -7.56
N ALA A 229 9.96 3.83 -8.29
CA ALA A 229 11.25 3.52 -7.71
C ALA A 229 12.24 4.60 -8.14
N ASP A 230 12.73 5.34 -7.16
CA ASP A 230 13.75 6.38 -7.37
C ASP A 230 15.15 5.78 -7.21
N ASP A 231 16.12 6.40 -7.88
CA ASP A 231 17.56 6.14 -7.72
C ASP A 231 17.99 4.67 -7.85
N LEU A 232 17.28 3.88 -8.67
CA LEU A 232 17.69 2.51 -8.96
C LEU A 232 19.06 2.52 -9.67
N PRO A 233 20.13 1.93 -9.10
CA PRO A 233 21.48 1.99 -9.66
C PRO A 233 21.60 1.40 -11.06
N ASN A 234 20.62 0.59 -11.46
CA ASN A 234 20.50 -0.12 -12.72
C ASN A 234 19.17 0.19 -13.42
N VAL A 235 18.61 1.39 -13.21
CA VAL A 235 17.35 1.81 -13.86
C VAL A 235 17.41 1.64 -15.37
N ASP A 236 18.57 1.90 -15.99
CA ASP A 236 18.79 1.76 -17.44
C ASP A 236 18.64 0.32 -17.95
N VAL A 237 18.74 -0.69 -17.07
CA VAL A 237 18.53 -2.10 -17.40
C VAL A 237 17.03 -2.44 -17.49
N TYR A 238 16.19 -1.72 -16.74
CA TYR A 238 14.76 -1.98 -16.61
C TYR A 238 13.88 -0.94 -17.31
N ALA A 239 14.42 0.24 -17.60
CA ALA A 239 13.74 1.28 -18.34
C ALA A 239 13.74 0.94 -19.83
N ALA A 240 12.57 1.05 -20.46
CA ALA A 240 12.54 1.14 -21.92
C ALA A 240 13.31 2.41 -22.33
N PRO A 241 14.14 2.37 -23.39
CA PRO A 241 14.81 3.56 -23.90
C PRO A 241 13.76 4.65 -24.13
N ARG A 242 13.93 5.81 -23.49
CA ARG A 242 13.19 7.02 -23.86
C ARG A 242 13.80 7.52 -25.17
N ASP A 243 13.51 6.84 -26.27
CA ASP A 243 13.98 7.28 -27.57
C ASP A 243 13.33 8.63 -27.90
N VAL A 244 14.24 9.61 -27.97
CA VAL A 244 14.18 10.96 -28.50
C VAL A 244 13.00 11.18 -29.46
N ARG A 245 12.04 12.02 -29.04
CA ARG A 245 11.17 12.76 -29.96
C ARG A 245 11.65 14.19 -30.06
#